data_AF-A0AAD3H3G2-F1
#
_entry.id   AF-A0AAD3H3G2-F1
#
_cell.length_a   1.000
_cell.length_b   1.000
_cell.length_c   1.000
_cell.angle_alpha   90.00
_cell.angle_beta   90.00
_cell.angle_gamma   90.00
#
_symmetry.space_group_name_H-M   'P 1'
#
loop_
_entity.id
_entity.type
_entity.pdbx_description
1 polymer ?
#
loop_
_entity_poly.entity_id
_entity_poly.type
_entity_poly.pdbx_seq_one_letter_code
_entity_poly.pdbx_strand_id
1 'polypeptide(L)'
;MPLEDNQGAGPAMVILKRSLDPGSNAATVQFGTVRKLRSTYTNFWQASQMSQSTTVFSLENGKSWFVNSCPANSFWFNRFIQGMHERSGDQPNVNEAISCELMSEIMTRLNKRVLNNPRDSRSIEFACYLLFSFLAALRGNETMMISLGSILELMVKEKRLKNENYIVLPLIGKFKQVTSVTVYLLFISKDTKSDFGCDVGIWLDRLLKVRKDEGREKGWLFCKKDGDRRGEPLEMSHFEGDLHEILLEIQKTSSLIPKDLVVEERYSVFRLARRGATTEARNRGVPELQRK
;
A
#
# COMPACT_ATOMS: atom_id res chain seq x y z
N MET A 1 38.57 -16.02 24.65
CA MET A 1 37.73 -15.49 23.56
C MET A 1 38.64 -15.02 22.44
N PRO A 2 38.26 -15.15 21.15
CA PRO A 2 39.01 -14.49 20.07
C PRO A 2 39.07 -12.98 20.34
N LEU A 3 40.20 -12.36 20.01
CA LEU A 3 40.47 -10.93 20.27
C LEU A 3 39.65 -10.01 19.35
N GLU A 4 39.17 -10.52 18.21
CA GLU A 4 38.40 -9.77 17.22
C GLU A 4 37.12 -10.54 16.83
N ASP A 5 36.02 -9.80 16.65
CA ASP A 5 34.73 -10.36 16.25
C ASP A 5 34.64 -10.51 14.71
N ASN A 6 35.36 -11.49 14.18
CA ASN A 6 35.39 -11.78 12.74
C ASN A 6 34.16 -12.58 12.25
N GLN A 7 33.38 -13.14 13.19
CA GLN A 7 32.23 -14.00 12.88
C GLN A 7 30.89 -13.30 13.11
N GLY A 8 30.84 -12.15 13.79
CA GLY A 8 29.62 -11.39 14.04
C GLY A 8 28.88 -11.82 15.30
N ALA A 9 29.59 -12.35 16.30
CA ALA A 9 29.03 -12.75 17.59
C ALA A 9 28.46 -11.56 18.38
N GLY A 10 29.10 -10.39 18.32
CA GLY A 10 28.62 -9.16 18.94
C GLY A 10 27.25 -8.72 18.41
N PRO A 11 27.10 -8.52 17.09
CA PRO A 11 25.80 -8.26 16.47
C PRO A 11 24.77 -9.35 16.75
N ALA A 12 25.18 -10.62 16.82
CA ALA A 12 24.28 -11.72 17.14
C ALA A 12 23.74 -11.63 18.57
N MET A 13 24.56 -11.24 19.56
CA MET A 13 24.11 -10.99 20.93
C MET A 13 23.11 -9.84 21.02
N VAL A 14 23.34 -8.74 20.28
CA VAL A 14 22.41 -7.60 20.25
C VAL A 14 21.06 -8.00 19.65
N ILE A 15 21.08 -8.80 18.58
CA ILE A 15 19.88 -9.38 17.95
C ILE A 15 19.14 -10.29 18.94
N LEU A 16 19.85 -11.17 19.65
CA LEU A 16 19.28 -12.03 20.69
C LEU A 16 18.63 -11.22 21.81
N LYS A 17 19.33 -10.21 22.34
CA LYS A 17 18.79 -9.33 23.38
C LYS A 17 17.51 -8.64 22.91
N ARG A 18 17.50 -8.09 21.69
CA ARG A 18 16.30 -7.45 21.10
C ARG A 18 15.16 -8.44 20.88
N SER A 19 15.44 -9.72 20.64
CA SER A 19 14.40 -10.73 20.47
C SER A 19 13.64 -11.06 21.76
N LEU A 20 14.15 -10.65 22.92
CA LEU A 20 13.49 -10.83 24.23
C LEU A 20 12.58 -9.64 24.60
N ASP A 21 12.66 -8.53 23.87
CA ASP A 21 11.84 -7.36 24.13
C ASP A 21 10.35 -7.69 23.87
N PRO A 22 9.41 -7.03 24.57
CA PRO A 22 7.98 -7.26 24.36
C PRO A 22 7.57 -6.91 22.92
N GLY A 23 6.83 -7.83 22.30
CA GLY A 23 6.28 -7.65 20.97
C GLY A 23 4.92 -6.95 20.99
N SER A 24 4.55 -6.30 19.87
CA SER A 24 3.21 -5.70 19.71
C SER A 24 2.13 -6.75 19.44
N ASN A 25 2.48 -7.82 18.71
CA ASN A 25 1.54 -8.85 18.22
C ASN A 25 1.75 -10.22 18.88
N ALA A 26 2.80 -10.35 19.70
CA ALA A 26 3.22 -11.58 20.35
C ALA A 26 3.96 -11.23 21.64
N ALA A 27 4.18 -12.20 22.53
CA ALA A 27 4.87 -11.99 23.80
C ALA A 27 6.26 -11.34 23.60
N THR A 28 6.97 -11.69 22.53
CA THR A 28 8.28 -11.14 22.18
C THR A 28 8.34 -10.62 20.74
N VAL A 29 9.35 -9.79 20.45
CA VAL A 29 9.57 -9.24 19.09
C VAL A 29 9.85 -10.36 18.08
N GLN A 30 9.07 -10.40 17.00
CA GLN A 30 9.21 -11.37 15.92
C GLN A 30 10.47 -11.14 15.06
N PHE A 31 10.94 -12.21 14.41
CA PHE A 31 12.16 -12.22 13.59
C PHE A 31 12.18 -11.13 12.52
N GLY A 32 11.05 -10.86 11.87
CA GLY A 32 10.91 -9.79 10.88
C GLY A 32 11.33 -8.40 11.36
N THR A 33 11.21 -8.12 12.66
CA THR A 33 11.67 -6.87 13.29
C THR A 33 13.12 -6.98 13.74
N VAL A 34 13.50 -8.08 14.39
CA VAL A 34 14.87 -8.27 14.91
C VAL A 34 15.90 -8.27 13.76
N ARG A 35 15.58 -8.91 12.62
CA ARG A 35 16.48 -8.97 11.46
C ARG A 35 16.87 -7.59 10.90
N LYS A 36 16.09 -6.53 11.17
CA LYS A 36 16.43 -5.17 10.74
C LYS A 36 17.72 -4.66 11.39
N LEU A 37 18.07 -5.15 12.59
CA LEU A 37 19.34 -4.83 13.23
C LEU A 37 20.55 -5.29 12.41
N ARG A 38 20.43 -6.42 11.68
CA ARG A 38 21.45 -6.83 10.72
C ARG A 38 21.66 -5.73 9.68
N SER A 39 20.58 -5.25 9.06
CA SER A 39 20.66 -4.19 8.05
C SER A 39 21.23 -2.89 8.61
N THR A 40 20.84 -2.49 9.82
CA THR A 40 21.41 -1.31 10.50
C THR A 40 22.91 -1.47 10.71
N TYR A 41 23.35 -2.62 11.23
CA TYR A 41 24.76 -2.91 11.44
C TYR A 41 25.56 -2.92 10.14
N THR A 42 25.04 -3.58 9.08
CA THR A 42 25.72 -3.62 7.79
C THR A 42 25.82 -2.25 7.14
N ASN A 43 24.78 -1.41 7.26
CA ASN A 43 24.81 -0.05 6.72
C ASN A 43 25.81 0.83 7.48
N PHE A 44 25.87 0.70 8.81
CA PHE A 44 26.85 1.43 9.63
C PHE A 44 28.29 0.99 9.30
N TRP A 45 28.52 -0.31 9.14
CA TRP A 45 29.81 -0.85 8.70
C TRP A 45 30.20 -0.31 7.32
N GLN A 46 29.27 -0.30 6.37
CA GLN A 46 29.50 0.22 5.00
C GLN A 46 29.81 1.72 4.98
N ALA A 47 29.23 2.51 5.89
CA ALA A 47 29.52 3.93 6.03
C ALA A 47 30.85 4.22 6.76
N SER A 48 31.45 3.21 7.41
CA SER A 48 32.71 3.34 8.14
C SER A 48 33.94 3.18 7.24
N GLN A 49 35.10 3.61 7.74
CA GLN A 49 36.40 3.42 7.07
C GLN A 49 36.71 1.94 6.78
N MET A 50 36.11 1.00 7.55
CA MET A 50 36.29 -0.44 7.37
C MET A 50 35.69 -0.99 6.06
N SER A 51 34.89 -0.19 5.34
CA SER A 51 34.26 -0.62 4.08
C SER A 51 35.16 -0.47 2.85
N GLN A 52 36.34 0.16 3.00
CA GLN A 52 37.25 0.49 1.89
C GLN A 52 37.80 -0.73 1.12
N SER A 53 37.73 -1.93 1.70
CA SER A 53 38.17 -3.19 1.08
C SER A 53 37.03 -4.07 0.55
N THR A 54 35.90 -3.47 0.17
CA THR A 54 34.73 -4.22 -0.33
C THR A 54 34.82 -4.49 -1.83
N THR A 55 34.77 -5.77 -2.23
CA THR A 55 34.61 -6.16 -3.63
C THR A 55 33.13 -6.39 -3.94
N VAL A 56 32.62 -5.77 -5.00
CA VAL A 56 31.23 -5.91 -5.44
C VAL A 56 31.18 -6.84 -6.64
N PHE A 57 30.47 -7.96 -6.52
CA PHE A 57 30.13 -8.82 -7.65
C PHE A 57 28.70 -8.51 -8.09
N SER A 58 28.52 -8.13 -9.35
CA SER A 58 27.19 -8.02 -9.96
C SER A 58 26.86 -9.33 -10.64
N LEU A 59 25.82 -10.04 -10.18
CA LEU A 59 25.28 -11.19 -10.91
C LEU A 59 24.33 -10.70 -12.02
N GLU A 60 24.24 -11.44 -13.13
CA GLU A 60 23.40 -11.10 -14.31
C GLU A 60 21.91 -10.87 -13.98
N ASN A 61 21.43 -11.40 -12.86
CA ASN A 61 20.07 -11.23 -12.36
C ASN A 61 19.87 -9.95 -11.50
N GLY A 62 20.75 -8.96 -11.63
CA GLY A 62 20.62 -7.64 -11.00
C GLY A 62 20.79 -7.64 -9.48
N LYS A 63 21.24 -8.77 -8.91
CA LYS A 63 21.58 -8.89 -7.50
C LYS A 63 23.09 -8.70 -7.36
N SER A 64 23.51 -7.60 -6.73
CA SER A 64 24.90 -7.41 -6.33
C SER A 64 25.16 -8.13 -5.01
N TRP A 65 26.22 -8.94 -4.98
CA TRP A 65 26.76 -9.49 -3.75
C TRP A 65 27.98 -8.69 -3.34
N PHE A 66 27.96 -8.18 -2.11
CA PHE A 66 29.12 -7.56 -1.50
C PHE A 66 29.95 -8.68 -0.85
N VAL A 67 31.12 -8.96 -1.40
CA VAL A 67 32.16 -9.67 -0.64
C VAL A 67 32.84 -8.58 0.19
N ASN A 68 32.31 -8.36 1.39
CA ASN A 68 32.86 -7.41 2.34
C ASN A 68 33.39 -8.13 3.57
N SER A 69 34.33 -7.50 4.27
CA SER A 69 34.87 -7.95 5.56
C SER A 69 33.88 -7.80 6.72
N CYS A 70 32.59 -7.56 6.44
CA CYS A 70 31.60 -7.28 7.48
C CYS A 70 31.28 -8.57 8.27
N PRO A 71 31.43 -8.58 9.61
CA PRO A 71 31.15 -9.76 10.42
C PRO A 71 29.70 -10.27 10.31
N ALA A 72 28.74 -9.38 10.05
CA ALA A 72 27.32 -9.73 9.86
C ALA A 72 27.00 -10.38 8.51
N ASN A 73 27.99 -10.52 7.62
CA ASN A 73 27.90 -11.29 6.38
C ASN A 73 28.69 -12.60 6.43
N SER A 74 29.29 -12.93 7.58
CA SER A 74 30.02 -14.18 7.77
C SER A 74 29.13 -15.42 7.57
N PHE A 75 29.74 -16.56 7.27
CA PHE A 75 29.02 -17.82 7.15
C PHE A 75 28.31 -18.19 8.45
N TRP A 76 28.99 -18.06 9.59
CA TRP A 76 28.42 -18.34 10.91
C TRP A 76 27.21 -17.44 11.20
N PHE A 77 27.31 -16.15 10.93
CA PHE A 77 26.23 -15.21 11.19
C PHE A 77 24.99 -15.50 10.34
N ASN A 78 25.19 -15.85 9.06
CA ASN A 78 24.08 -16.25 8.19
C ASN A 78 23.38 -17.53 8.72
N ARG A 79 24.14 -18.52 9.21
CA ARG A 79 23.59 -19.72 9.85
C ARG A 79 22.88 -19.41 11.17
N PHE A 80 23.43 -18.50 11.97
CA PHE A 80 22.79 -18.02 13.20
C PHE A 80 21.43 -17.37 12.90
N ILE A 81 21.37 -16.46 11.93
CA ILE A 81 20.14 -15.78 11.51
C ILE A 81 19.12 -16.78 10.97
N GLN A 82 19.55 -17.73 10.15
CA GLN A 82 18.68 -18.80 9.64
C GLN A 82 18.10 -19.64 10.79
N GLY A 83 18.96 -20.14 11.69
CA GLY A 83 18.51 -20.94 12.83
C GLY A 83 17.63 -20.14 13.81
N MET A 84 17.87 -18.84 13.96
CA MET A 84 16.97 -17.96 14.72
C MET A 84 15.59 -17.88 14.07
N HIS A 85 15.53 -17.68 12.75
CA HIS A 85 14.26 -17.62 12.02
C HIS A 85 13.46 -18.92 12.17
N GLU A 86 14.12 -20.06 11.99
CA GLU A 86 13.50 -21.39 12.10
C GLU A 86 12.95 -21.67 13.52
N ARG A 87 13.65 -21.22 14.58
CA ARG A 87 13.22 -21.44 15.97
C ARG A 87 12.17 -20.44 16.47
N SER A 88 12.29 -19.17 16.06
CA SER A 88 11.35 -18.13 16.48
C SER A 88 10.01 -18.25 15.76
N GLY A 89 10.02 -18.76 14.52
CA GLY A 89 8.86 -18.71 13.63
C GLY A 89 8.51 -17.28 13.23
N ASP A 90 7.66 -17.16 12.21
CA ASP A 90 6.98 -15.90 11.89
C ASP A 90 5.47 -16.15 12.01
N GLN A 91 4.80 -15.35 12.83
CA GLN A 91 3.34 -15.28 12.83
C GLN A 91 2.93 -14.00 12.10
N PRO A 92 2.73 -14.06 10.78
CA PRO A 92 2.42 -12.89 9.99
C PRO A 92 0.97 -12.45 10.30
N ASN A 93 0.81 -11.40 11.11
CA ASN A 93 -0.48 -10.71 11.23
C ASN A 93 -0.62 -9.78 10.03
N VAL A 94 -1.06 -10.33 8.90
CA VAL A 94 -1.17 -9.55 7.67
C VAL A 94 -2.59 -9.06 7.47
N ASN A 95 -2.70 -7.80 7.03
CA ASN A 95 -3.98 -7.20 6.70
C ASN A 95 -4.74 -8.08 5.69
N GLU A 96 -6.01 -8.34 5.98
CA GLU A 96 -6.90 -9.09 5.14
C GLU A 96 -7.15 -8.37 3.82
N ALA A 97 -7.31 -9.16 2.77
CA ALA A 97 -7.70 -8.66 1.46
C ALA A 97 -9.21 -8.37 1.46
N ILE A 98 -9.62 -7.28 0.80
CA ILE A 98 -11.05 -7.08 0.53
C ILE A 98 -11.52 -8.03 -0.56
N SER A 99 -12.55 -8.83 -0.27
CA SER A 99 -13.21 -9.65 -1.28
C SER A 99 -14.10 -8.79 -2.18
N CYS A 100 -14.40 -9.27 -3.39
CA CYS A 100 -15.34 -8.58 -4.27
C CYS A 100 -16.74 -8.44 -3.65
N GLU A 101 -17.18 -9.43 -2.87
CA GLU A 101 -18.45 -9.40 -2.15
C GLU A 101 -18.47 -8.30 -1.09
N LEU A 102 -17.41 -8.21 -0.28
CA LEU A 102 -17.28 -7.16 0.73
C LEU A 102 -17.17 -5.77 0.09
N MET A 103 -16.43 -5.64 -1.03
CA MET A 103 -16.38 -4.39 -1.79
C MET A 103 -17.76 -3.99 -2.30
N SER A 104 -18.54 -4.94 -2.85
CA SER A 104 -19.88 -4.67 -3.38
C SER A 104 -20.85 -4.22 -2.27
N GLU A 105 -20.78 -4.83 -1.09
CA GLU A 105 -21.59 -4.42 0.07
C GLU A 105 -21.21 -3.02 0.56
N ILE A 106 -19.90 -2.70 0.65
CA ILE A 106 -19.42 -1.35 0.99
C ILE A 106 -19.96 -0.33 -0.01
N MET A 107 -19.78 -0.59 -1.31
CA MET A 107 -20.21 0.33 -2.36
C MET A 107 -21.73 0.52 -2.39
N THR A 108 -22.50 -0.54 -2.13
CA THR A 108 -23.96 -0.47 -2.01
C THR A 108 -24.38 0.43 -0.86
N ARG A 109 -23.73 0.33 0.31
CA ARG A 109 -24.02 1.19 1.47
C ARG A 109 -23.63 2.64 1.22
N LEU A 110 -22.45 2.88 0.65
CA LEU A 110 -22.01 4.24 0.30
C LEU A 110 -22.95 4.86 -0.73
N ASN A 111 -23.41 4.10 -1.73
CA ASN A 111 -24.38 4.59 -2.69
C ASN A 111 -25.71 4.94 -2.01
N LYS A 112 -26.21 4.13 -1.07
CA LYS A 112 -27.40 4.47 -0.26
C LYS A 112 -27.20 5.75 0.56
N ARG A 113 -26.04 5.92 1.22
CA ARG A 113 -25.71 7.16 1.97
C ARG A 113 -25.76 8.39 1.07
N VAL A 114 -25.16 8.32 -0.12
CA VAL A 114 -25.14 9.42 -1.09
C VAL A 114 -26.50 9.67 -1.75
N LEU A 115 -27.31 8.63 -1.96
CA LEU A 115 -28.69 8.81 -2.46
C LEU A 115 -29.57 9.53 -1.43
N ASN A 116 -29.40 9.20 -0.14
CA ASN A 116 -30.13 9.87 0.95
C ASN A 116 -29.62 11.30 1.20
N ASN A 117 -28.31 11.51 1.07
CA ASN A 117 -27.68 12.82 1.20
C ASN A 117 -26.69 13.07 0.04
N PRO A 118 -27.14 13.68 -1.07
CA PRO A 118 -26.29 13.95 -2.23
C PRO A 118 -25.13 14.90 -1.96
N ARG A 119 -25.13 15.60 -0.82
CA ARG A 119 -24.05 16.51 -0.39
C ARG A 119 -23.01 15.84 0.49
N ASP A 120 -23.13 14.54 0.74
CA ASP A 120 -22.14 13.77 1.50
C ASP A 120 -20.84 13.58 0.70
N SER A 121 -20.03 14.63 0.68
CA SER A 121 -18.72 14.63 0.02
C SER A 121 -17.76 13.61 0.62
N ARG A 122 -17.90 13.26 1.90
CA ARG A 122 -17.02 12.31 2.60
C ARG A 122 -17.21 10.91 2.06
N SER A 123 -18.45 10.44 1.97
CA SER A 123 -18.78 9.13 1.39
C SER A 123 -18.40 9.06 -0.09
N ILE A 124 -18.56 10.15 -0.85
CA ILE A 124 -18.15 10.21 -2.26
C ILE A 124 -16.63 10.08 -2.41
N GLU A 125 -15.86 10.84 -1.63
CA GLU A 125 -14.41 10.77 -1.65
C GLU A 125 -13.90 9.37 -1.25
N PHE A 126 -14.48 8.79 -0.20
CA PHE A 126 -14.09 7.46 0.27
C PHE A 126 -14.42 6.36 -0.74
N ALA A 127 -15.61 6.40 -1.36
CA ALA A 127 -16.00 5.49 -2.43
C ALA A 127 -15.02 5.53 -3.62
N CYS A 128 -14.70 6.73 -4.11
CA CYS A 128 -13.72 6.90 -5.17
C CYS A 128 -12.33 6.39 -4.76
N TYR A 129 -11.89 6.67 -3.54
CA TYR A 129 -10.62 6.18 -3.02
C TYR A 129 -10.54 4.64 -3.07
N LEU A 130 -11.56 3.94 -2.58
CA LEU A 130 -11.59 2.48 -2.58
C LEU A 130 -11.64 1.90 -3.99
N LEU A 131 -12.54 2.41 -4.85
CA LEU A 131 -12.69 1.94 -6.23
C LEU A 131 -11.40 2.11 -7.02
N PHE A 132 -10.79 3.30 -6.98
CA PHE A 132 -9.56 3.57 -7.74
C PHE A 132 -8.40 2.76 -7.21
N SER A 133 -8.27 2.63 -5.88
CA SER A 133 -7.21 1.83 -5.27
C SER A 133 -7.33 0.34 -5.59
N PHE A 134 -8.56 -0.18 -5.66
CA PHE A 134 -8.82 -1.59 -5.98
C PHE A 134 -8.65 -1.85 -7.47
N LEU A 135 -9.37 -1.13 -8.33
CA LEU A 135 -9.39 -1.40 -9.77
C LEU A 135 -8.06 -1.14 -10.47
N ALA A 136 -7.30 -0.12 -10.04
CA ALA A 136 -5.96 0.12 -10.57
C ALA A 136 -4.85 -0.57 -9.75
N ALA A 137 -5.19 -1.36 -8.73
CA ALA A 137 -4.25 -2.05 -7.85
C ALA A 137 -3.11 -1.14 -7.33
N LEU A 138 -3.45 0.10 -7.01
CA LEU A 138 -2.51 1.14 -6.60
C LEU A 138 -1.92 0.83 -5.21
N ARG A 139 -0.66 1.21 -4.98
CA ARG A 139 -0.10 1.25 -3.63
C ARG A 139 -0.71 2.43 -2.89
N GLY A 140 -0.91 2.31 -1.58
CA GLY A 140 -1.85 3.22 -0.92
C GLY A 140 -1.59 4.73 -1.03
N ASN A 141 -0.33 5.18 -1.25
CA ASN A 141 -0.04 6.61 -1.44
C ASN A 141 -0.25 7.05 -2.89
N GLU A 142 -0.18 6.13 -3.86
CA GLU A 142 -0.30 6.41 -5.28
C GLU A 142 -1.70 6.94 -5.61
N THR A 143 -2.75 6.49 -4.92
CA THR A 143 -4.13 7.01 -5.09
C THR A 143 -4.24 8.51 -4.73
N MET A 144 -3.48 8.98 -3.75
CA MET A 144 -3.47 10.40 -3.36
C MET A 144 -2.72 11.28 -4.37
N MET A 145 -1.97 10.66 -5.29
CA MET A 145 -1.19 11.33 -6.34
C MET A 145 -1.99 11.51 -7.64
N ILE A 146 -3.30 11.25 -7.64
CA ILE A 146 -4.17 11.50 -8.78
C ILE A 146 -4.37 13.01 -8.96
N SER A 147 -4.10 13.52 -10.16
CA SER A 147 -4.20 14.94 -10.50
C SER A 147 -5.60 15.32 -10.98
N LEU A 148 -6.28 16.22 -10.26
CA LEU A 148 -7.57 16.79 -10.67
C LEU A 148 -7.43 17.59 -11.96
N GLY A 149 -6.42 18.46 -12.03
CA GLY A 149 -6.23 19.34 -13.19
C GLY A 149 -6.01 18.54 -14.48
N SER A 150 -5.23 17.45 -14.40
CA SER A 150 -4.97 16.59 -15.55
C SER A 150 -6.20 15.78 -15.97
N ILE A 151 -7.06 15.36 -15.03
CA ILE A 151 -8.35 14.73 -15.37
C ILE A 151 -9.21 15.72 -16.18
N LEU A 152 -9.36 16.94 -15.68
CA LEU A 152 -10.17 17.97 -16.32
C LEU A 152 -9.63 18.36 -17.70
N GLU A 153 -8.31 18.49 -17.82
CA GLU A 153 -7.64 18.77 -19.09
C GLU A 153 -7.89 17.67 -20.14
N LEU A 154 -7.75 16.40 -19.74
CA LEU A 154 -8.04 15.25 -20.60
C LEU A 154 -9.52 15.23 -21.03
N MET A 155 -10.44 15.50 -20.10
CA MET A 155 -11.88 15.55 -20.42
C MET A 155 -12.27 16.69 -21.37
N VAL A 156 -11.53 17.80 -21.38
CA VAL A 156 -11.73 18.91 -22.32
C VAL A 156 -11.13 18.61 -23.68
N LYS A 157 -9.87 18.14 -23.70
CA LYS A 157 -9.12 17.87 -24.95
C LYS A 157 -9.70 16.69 -25.71
N GLU A 158 -10.09 15.64 -25.00
CA GLU A 158 -10.60 14.42 -25.60
C GLU A 158 -12.10 14.30 -25.37
N LYS A 159 -12.90 15.06 -26.15
CA LYS A 159 -14.37 14.88 -26.19
C LYS A 159 -14.80 13.42 -26.40
N ARG A 160 -13.92 12.58 -26.98
CA ARG A 160 -14.10 11.13 -27.14
C ARG A 160 -14.11 10.38 -25.81
N LEU A 161 -13.29 10.74 -24.82
CA LEU A 161 -13.23 10.05 -23.52
C LEU A 161 -14.57 10.03 -22.78
N LYS A 162 -15.45 11.00 -23.03
CA LYS A 162 -16.81 11.01 -22.44
C LYS A 162 -17.64 9.82 -22.91
N ASN A 163 -17.43 9.35 -24.14
CA ASN A 163 -18.20 8.28 -24.77
C ASN A 163 -17.52 6.91 -24.67
N GLU A 164 -16.37 6.82 -23.99
CA GLU A 164 -15.64 5.56 -23.82
C GLU A 164 -16.09 4.82 -22.56
N ASN A 165 -15.98 3.49 -22.57
CA ASN A 165 -16.35 2.62 -21.44
C ASN A 165 -15.27 2.57 -20.33
N TYR A 166 -14.45 3.61 -20.23
CA TYR A 166 -13.38 3.73 -19.24
C TYR A 166 -13.24 5.16 -18.72
N ILE A 167 -12.63 5.28 -17.54
CA ILE A 167 -12.12 6.53 -16.98
C ILE A 167 -10.59 6.53 -17.04
N VAL A 168 -10.00 7.72 -17.06
CA VAL A 168 -8.55 7.91 -17.05
C VAL A 168 -8.13 8.58 -15.75
N LEU A 169 -7.22 7.94 -15.02
CA LEU A 169 -6.62 8.46 -13.79
C LEU A 169 -5.15 8.83 -14.05
N PRO A 170 -4.83 10.12 -14.20
CA PRO A 170 -3.45 10.60 -14.30
C PRO A 170 -2.82 10.70 -12.91
N LEU A 171 -1.80 9.89 -12.67
CA LEU A 171 -0.98 9.92 -11.46
C LEU A 171 0.30 10.70 -11.72
N ILE A 172 0.60 11.68 -10.88
CA ILE A 172 1.78 12.54 -11.04
C ILE A 172 2.66 12.45 -9.80
N GLY A 173 3.93 12.11 -10.00
CA GLY A 173 4.94 12.28 -8.97
C GLY A 173 6.17 11.39 -9.16
N LYS A 174 6.89 11.17 -8.05
CA LYS A 174 8.10 10.35 -8.04
C LYS A 174 7.74 8.92 -7.65
N PHE A 175 7.86 8.02 -8.61
CA PHE A 175 7.59 6.60 -8.40
C PHE A 175 8.88 5.84 -8.14
N LYS A 176 8.77 4.71 -7.44
CA LYS A 176 9.92 3.87 -7.12
C LYS A 176 10.62 3.46 -8.43
N GLN A 177 11.95 3.54 -8.44
CA GLN A 177 12.81 3.21 -9.60
C GLN A 177 12.73 4.21 -10.77
N VAL A 178 12.09 5.37 -10.58
CA VAL A 178 12.08 6.45 -11.57
C VAL A 178 12.71 7.70 -10.97
N THR A 179 13.72 8.24 -11.65
CA THR A 179 14.52 9.38 -11.15
C THR A 179 13.80 10.71 -11.34
N SER A 180 12.97 10.83 -12.38
CA SER A 180 12.20 12.02 -12.72
C SER A 180 10.77 11.96 -12.21
N VAL A 181 10.15 13.14 -12.07
CA VAL A 181 8.69 13.24 -11.93
C VAL A 181 8.07 12.68 -13.20
N THR A 182 7.20 11.68 -13.04
CA THR A 182 6.58 10.96 -14.15
C THR A 182 5.07 11.07 -14.04
N VAL A 183 4.42 11.04 -15.19
CA VAL A 183 2.96 10.95 -15.30
C VAL A 183 2.60 9.56 -15.80
N TYR A 184 1.81 8.83 -15.01
CA TYR A 184 1.21 7.57 -15.44
C TYR A 184 -0.28 7.80 -15.72
N LEU A 185 -0.75 7.36 -16.88
CA LEU A 185 -2.17 7.33 -17.22
C LEU A 185 -2.70 5.92 -16.98
N LEU A 186 -3.63 5.79 -16.03
CA LEU A 186 -4.29 4.52 -15.73
C LEU A 186 -5.70 4.52 -16.27
N PHE A 187 -6.03 3.48 -17.02
CA PHE A 187 -7.33 3.29 -17.63
C PHE A 187 -8.12 2.28 -16.80
N ILE A 188 -9.28 2.68 -16.29
CA ILE A 188 -10.17 1.83 -15.50
C ILE A 188 -11.50 1.72 -16.23
N SER A 189 -12.00 0.51 -16.43
CA SER A 189 -13.32 0.33 -17.04
C SER A 189 -14.43 0.87 -16.14
N LYS A 190 -15.42 1.54 -16.74
CA LYS A 190 -16.62 2.03 -16.05
C LYS A 190 -17.49 0.89 -15.55
N ASP A 191 -17.55 -0.18 -16.33
CA ASP A 191 -18.30 -1.40 -16.04
C ASP A 191 -17.38 -2.50 -15.52
N THR A 192 -17.84 -3.23 -14.51
CA THR A 192 -17.11 -4.36 -13.94
C THR A 192 -18.03 -5.57 -13.85
N LYS A 193 -17.50 -6.76 -14.18
CA LYS A 193 -18.28 -8.01 -14.08
C LYS A 193 -18.72 -8.33 -12.66
N SER A 194 -17.96 -7.86 -11.67
CA SER A 194 -18.27 -8.04 -10.26
C SER A 194 -19.45 -7.18 -9.81
N ASP A 195 -19.92 -6.24 -10.65
CA ASP A 195 -21.03 -5.31 -10.41
C ASP A 195 -21.03 -4.77 -8.97
N PHE A 196 -20.15 -3.80 -8.71
CA PHE A 196 -20.06 -3.13 -7.40
C PHE A 196 -21.30 -2.26 -7.08
N GLY A 197 -22.43 -2.46 -7.76
CA GLY A 197 -23.68 -1.74 -7.56
C GLY A 197 -23.70 -0.33 -8.14
N CYS A 198 -22.71 0.02 -8.96
CA CYS A 198 -22.54 1.35 -9.54
C CYS A 198 -21.41 1.41 -10.60
N ASP A 199 -21.64 2.21 -11.63
CA ASP A 199 -20.64 2.60 -12.63
C ASP A 199 -19.56 3.50 -11.97
N VAL A 200 -18.29 3.16 -12.22
CA VAL A 200 -17.12 3.86 -11.64
C VAL A 200 -17.03 5.31 -12.14
N GLY A 201 -17.42 5.55 -13.39
CA GLY A 201 -17.57 6.87 -13.99
C GLY A 201 -18.58 7.74 -13.27
N ILE A 202 -19.72 7.18 -12.83
CA ILE A 202 -20.71 7.93 -12.03
C ILE A 202 -20.08 8.45 -10.73
N TRP A 203 -19.26 7.63 -10.06
CA TRP A 203 -18.55 8.08 -8.86
C TRP A 203 -17.51 9.16 -9.15
N LEU A 204 -16.75 9.03 -10.23
CA LEU A 204 -15.82 10.06 -10.65
C LEU A 204 -16.56 11.38 -10.94
N ASP A 205 -17.68 11.34 -11.67
CA ASP A 205 -18.50 12.51 -11.97
C ASP A 205 -19.06 13.18 -10.71
N ARG A 206 -19.53 12.39 -9.74
CA ARG A 206 -19.95 12.89 -8.42
C ARG A 206 -18.81 13.61 -7.71
N LEU A 207 -17.62 13.02 -7.69
CA LEU A 207 -16.45 13.64 -7.05
C LEU A 207 -15.99 14.91 -7.78
N LEU A 208 -15.98 14.92 -9.11
CA LEU A 208 -15.65 16.10 -9.90
C LEU A 208 -16.66 17.23 -9.67
N LYS A 209 -17.95 16.91 -9.53
CA LYS A 209 -18.97 17.88 -9.14
C LYS A 209 -18.71 18.46 -7.76
N VAL A 210 -18.37 17.63 -6.77
CA VAL A 210 -17.95 18.10 -5.43
C VAL A 210 -16.76 19.05 -5.55
N ARG A 211 -15.73 18.71 -6.35
CA ARG A 211 -14.56 19.59 -6.54
C ARG A 211 -14.92 20.90 -7.22
N LYS A 212 -15.84 20.87 -8.19
CA LYS A 212 -16.34 22.08 -8.84
C LYS A 212 -17.11 22.98 -7.86
N ASP A 213 -17.96 22.39 -7.03
CA ASP A 213 -18.73 23.13 -6.00
C ASP A 213 -17.81 23.71 -4.91
N GLU A 214 -16.65 23.08 -4.65
CA GLU A 214 -15.56 23.62 -3.83
C GLU A 214 -14.73 24.71 -4.54
N GLY A 215 -15.03 25.06 -5.80
CA GLY A 215 -14.28 26.03 -6.59
C GLY A 215 -12.90 25.55 -7.04
N ARG A 216 -12.71 24.22 -7.15
CA ARG A 216 -11.41 23.60 -7.43
C ARG A 216 -11.33 23.04 -8.84
N GLU A 217 -10.38 23.57 -9.60
CA GLU A 217 -10.13 23.17 -11.00
C GLU A 217 -8.70 22.65 -11.23
N LYS A 218 -7.85 22.64 -10.19
CA LYS A 218 -6.44 22.21 -10.26
C LYS A 218 -5.98 21.54 -8.96
N GLY A 219 -4.79 20.93 -9.01
CA GLY A 219 -4.16 20.26 -7.87
C GLY A 219 -4.53 18.78 -7.77
N TRP A 220 -4.47 18.22 -6.56
CA TRP A 220 -4.72 16.80 -6.30
C TRP A 220 -6.22 16.49 -6.17
N LEU A 221 -6.66 15.36 -6.71
CA LEU A 221 -8.05 14.91 -6.58
C LEU A 221 -8.47 14.70 -5.12
N PHE A 222 -7.54 14.20 -4.31
CA PHE A 222 -7.67 14.01 -2.87
C PHE A 222 -6.69 14.96 -2.15
N CYS A 223 -7.19 16.04 -1.56
CA CYS A 223 -6.33 17.01 -0.88
C CYS A 223 -6.93 17.49 0.45
N LYS A 224 -6.07 18.04 1.30
CA LYS A 224 -6.48 18.72 2.54
C LYS A 224 -7.31 19.96 2.18
N LYS A 225 -8.50 20.09 2.79
CA LYS A 225 -9.47 21.17 2.48
C LYS A 225 -9.13 22.47 3.21
N ASP A 226 -8.64 22.36 4.44
CA ASP A 226 -8.42 23.49 5.35
C ASP A 226 -7.02 23.47 5.98
N GLY A 227 -6.66 24.58 6.64
CA GLY A 227 -5.40 24.78 7.34
C GLY A 227 -4.20 25.13 6.45
N ASP A 228 -3.02 25.24 7.06
CA ASP A 228 -1.79 25.68 6.40
C ASP A 228 -1.34 24.76 5.26
N ARG A 229 -1.75 23.49 5.31
CA ARG A 229 -1.44 22.46 4.32
C ARG A 229 -2.55 22.28 3.29
N ARG A 230 -3.46 23.26 3.15
CA ARG A 230 -4.55 23.24 2.17
C ARG A 230 -4.00 23.02 0.77
N GLY A 231 -4.63 22.11 0.04
CA GLY A 231 -4.23 21.77 -1.33
C GLY A 231 -3.10 20.74 -1.42
N GLU A 232 -2.46 20.35 -0.31
CA GLU A 232 -1.56 19.19 -0.31
C GLU A 232 -2.33 17.87 -0.40
N PRO A 233 -1.73 16.79 -0.95
CA PRO A 233 -2.36 15.47 -0.98
C PRO A 233 -2.80 15.02 0.40
N LEU A 234 -3.92 14.29 0.46
CA LEU A 234 -4.31 13.60 1.69
C LEU A 234 -3.28 12.53 2.06
N GLU A 235 -3.18 12.24 3.35
CA GLU A 235 -2.36 11.15 3.85
C GLU A 235 -3.08 9.82 3.62
N MET A 236 -2.31 8.73 3.45
CA MET A 236 -2.89 7.41 3.17
C MET A 236 -3.93 6.97 4.21
N SER A 237 -3.66 7.23 5.49
CA SER A 237 -4.50 6.86 6.62
C SER A 237 -5.76 7.72 6.75
N HIS A 238 -5.95 8.72 5.88
CA HIS A 238 -7.05 9.66 5.99
C HIS A 238 -8.44 8.99 5.97
N PHE A 239 -8.55 7.85 5.29
CA PHE A 239 -9.79 7.08 5.16
C PHE A 239 -9.84 5.83 6.05
N GLU A 240 -8.89 5.66 6.97
CA GLU A 240 -8.84 4.47 7.84
C GLU A 240 -10.09 4.40 8.74
N GLY A 241 -10.50 5.54 9.30
CA GLY A 241 -11.71 5.64 10.13
C GLY A 241 -12.98 5.32 9.34
N ASP A 242 -13.15 5.84 8.13
CA ASP A 242 -14.33 5.57 7.29
C ASP A 242 -14.41 4.09 6.91
N LEU A 243 -13.26 3.46 6.67
CA LEU A 243 -13.15 2.03 6.41
C LEU A 243 -13.60 1.22 7.63
N HIS A 244 -13.07 1.52 8.81
CA HIS A 244 -13.42 0.77 10.02
C HIS A 244 -14.89 0.96 10.39
N GLU A 245 -15.42 2.17 10.27
CA GLU A 245 -16.84 2.47 10.50
C GLU A 245 -17.74 1.59 9.63
N ILE A 246 -17.53 1.58 8.31
CA ILE A 246 -18.39 0.82 7.40
C ILE A 246 -18.23 -0.70 7.57
N LEU A 247 -17.02 -1.17 7.86
CA LEU A 247 -16.76 -2.59 8.10
C LEU A 247 -17.42 -3.08 9.39
N LEU A 248 -17.39 -2.28 10.46
CA LEU A 248 -18.09 -2.58 11.70
C LEU A 248 -19.62 -2.61 11.50
N GLU A 249 -20.16 -1.71 10.68
CA GLU A 249 -21.58 -1.78 10.30
C GLU A 249 -21.92 -3.06 9.54
N ILE A 250 -21.04 -3.49 8.62
CA ILE A 250 -21.21 -4.72 7.85
C ILE A 250 -21.11 -5.95 8.75
N GLN A 251 -20.15 -5.99 9.67
CA GLN A 251 -19.98 -7.08 10.64
C GLN A 251 -21.20 -7.25 11.57
N LYS A 252 -21.87 -6.14 11.92
CA LYS A 252 -23.10 -6.18 12.74
C LYS A 252 -24.30 -6.75 11.99
N THR A 253 -24.36 -6.59 10.68
CA THR A 253 -25.57 -6.81 9.87
C THR A 253 -25.46 -7.94 8.85
N SER A 254 -24.25 -8.45 8.61
CA SER A 254 -23.97 -9.51 7.66
C SER A 254 -23.03 -10.56 8.26
N SER A 255 -22.89 -11.70 7.58
CA SER A 255 -21.91 -12.74 7.90
C SER A 255 -20.60 -12.64 7.10
N LEU A 256 -20.40 -11.56 6.33
CA LEU A 256 -19.21 -11.39 5.48
C LEU A 256 -17.93 -11.19 6.30
N ILE A 257 -18.07 -10.70 7.54
CA ILE A 257 -16.98 -10.51 8.48
C ILE A 257 -17.33 -11.32 9.74
N PRO A 258 -16.47 -12.26 10.19
CA PRO A 258 -16.69 -13.02 11.41
C PRO A 258 -16.84 -12.09 12.62
N LYS A 259 -17.76 -12.39 13.55
CA LYS A 259 -18.07 -11.51 14.69
C LYS A 259 -16.96 -11.44 15.75
N ASP A 260 -16.12 -12.45 15.80
CA ASP A 260 -14.95 -12.58 16.67
C ASP A 260 -13.71 -11.86 16.11
N LEU A 261 -13.75 -11.42 14.85
CA LEU A 261 -12.65 -10.73 14.19
C LEU A 261 -12.61 -9.25 14.59
N VAL A 262 -11.47 -8.77 15.09
CA VAL A 262 -11.25 -7.35 15.36
C VAL A 262 -10.93 -6.64 14.04
N VAL A 263 -11.87 -5.82 13.55
CA VAL A 263 -11.80 -5.18 12.24
C VAL A 263 -10.58 -4.28 12.10
N GLU A 264 -10.29 -3.50 13.14
CA GLU A 264 -9.23 -2.49 13.18
C GLU A 264 -7.84 -3.11 13.12
N GLU A 265 -7.70 -4.35 13.59
CA GLU A 265 -6.42 -5.09 13.54
C GLU A 265 -6.19 -5.79 12.21
N ARG A 266 -7.26 -6.10 11.47
CA ARG A 266 -7.21 -6.97 10.29
C ARG A 266 -7.41 -6.22 8.99
N TYR A 267 -8.17 -5.14 8.97
CA TYR A 267 -8.44 -4.36 7.76
C TYR A 267 -7.80 -2.98 7.85
N SER A 268 -7.13 -2.59 6.78
CA SER A 268 -6.42 -1.32 6.74
C SER A 268 -6.20 -0.84 5.31
N VAL A 269 -6.42 0.45 5.05
CA VAL A 269 -6.42 1.05 3.71
C VAL A 269 -5.08 0.89 2.99
N PHE A 270 -3.99 0.72 3.74
CA PHE A 270 -2.62 0.63 3.21
C PHE A 270 -2.41 -0.49 2.19
N ARG A 271 -3.12 -1.61 2.33
CA ARG A 271 -2.90 -2.80 1.49
C ARG A 271 -4.17 -3.54 1.09
N LEU A 272 -5.28 -3.27 1.76
CA LEU A 272 -6.55 -3.97 1.58
C LEU A 272 -6.98 -4.02 0.11
N ALA A 273 -7.03 -2.86 -0.56
CA ALA A 273 -7.55 -2.75 -1.92
C ALA A 273 -6.64 -3.47 -2.94
N ARG A 274 -5.33 -3.19 -2.90
CA ARG A 274 -4.35 -3.81 -3.80
C ARG A 274 -4.27 -5.33 -3.62
N ARG A 275 -4.32 -5.81 -2.36
CA ARG A 275 -4.32 -7.25 -2.07
C ARG A 275 -5.59 -7.90 -2.59
N GLY A 276 -6.74 -7.27 -2.38
CA GLY A 276 -8.01 -7.72 -2.94
C GLY A 276 -7.94 -7.85 -4.45
N ALA A 277 -7.49 -6.80 -5.14
CA ALA A 277 -7.36 -6.80 -6.59
C ALA A 277 -6.39 -7.87 -7.12
N THR A 278 -5.24 -8.06 -6.46
CA THR A 278 -4.26 -9.08 -6.86
C THR A 278 -4.80 -10.49 -6.62
N THR A 279 -5.55 -10.70 -5.54
CA THR A 279 -6.18 -11.97 -5.20
C THR A 279 -7.30 -12.29 -6.20
N GLU A 280 -8.14 -11.31 -6.53
CA GLU A 280 -9.19 -11.47 -7.53
C GLU A 280 -8.60 -11.78 -8.92
N ALA A 281 -7.56 -11.05 -9.34
CA ALA A 281 -6.89 -11.33 -10.61
C ALA A 281 -6.36 -12.78 -10.66
N ARG A 282 -5.77 -13.26 -9.56
CA ARG A 282 -5.33 -14.66 -9.45
C ARG A 282 -6.50 -15.64 -9.48
N ASN A 283 -7.59 -15.37 -8.77
CA ASN A 283 -8.80 -16.20 -8.77
C ASN A 283 -9.42 -16.30 -10.17
N ARG A 284 -9.29 -15.24 -10.98
CA ARG A 284 -9.74 -15.19 -12.38
C ARG A 284 -8.74 -15.79 -13.37
N GLY A 285 -7.61 -16.32 -12.90
CA GLY A 285 -6.60 -16.94 -13.75
C GLY A 285 -5.83 -15.95 -14.63
N VAL A 286 -5.76 -14.67 -14.24
CA VAL A 286 -4.94 -13.68 -14.96
C VAL A 286 -3.47 -14.09 -14.83
N PRO A 287 -2.75 -14.32 -15.95
CA PRO A 287 -1.36 -14.75 -15.90
C PRO A 287 -0.48 -13.66 -15.28
N GLU A 288 0.52 -14.07 -14.51
CA GLU A 288 1.55 -13.13 -14.06
C GLU A 288 2.28 -12.58 -15.29
N LEU A 289 2.29 -11.25 -15.42
CA LEU A 289 3.07 -10.58 -16.45
C LEU A 289 4.54 -10.99 -16.30
N GLN A 290 5.02 -11.80 -17.23
CA GLN A 290 6.45 -12.08 -17.37
C GLN A 290 7.15 -10.73 -17.56
N ARG A 291 7.93 -10.31 -16.57
CA ARG A 291 8.83 -9.16 -16.73
C ARG A 291 9.82 -9.52 -17.83
N LYS A 292 9.63 -8.91 -19.01
CA LYS A 292 10.70 -8.80 -20.01
C LYS A 292 11.78 -7.86 -19.48
#